data_AF-A0A3S0XLH8-F1
#
_entry.id   AF-A0A3S0XLH8-F1
#
_cell.length_a   1.000
_cell.length_b   1.000
_cell.length_c   1.000
_cell.angle_alpha   90.00
_cell.angle_beta   90.00
_cell.angle_gamma   90.00
#
_symmetry.space_group_name_H-M   'P 1'
#
loop_
_entity.id
_entity.type
_entity.pdbx_description
1 polymer ?
#
loop_
_entity_poly.entity_id
_entity_poly.type
_entity_poly.pdbx_seq_one_letter_code
_entity_poly.pdbx_strand_id
1 'polypeptide(L)'
;MSTSDNGAAPTAWDEDSAGEGEVERFERTWNAWHRARLRATLSPLGIAALTATHWLTGEPQRLPGVPGEWWSDIDVIVGHGDDLDGLPVLRDGEAVGAVVGGAVSLSPGGELAVGEGRLRFFDRDGALALRVLDPESPVRRSTTDIGHFPPDPRWVIDGRFTPADPSATFAVTAIDGYVAEERLAGAVALTVGDEALELTVTGGPSGLRAVIADGTSGRESYRFRFLGMPAPGPDGIVTVDFNRAYLPPCAFSDEYVCPLPPGNNRFTTPVRAGETVLVPATAPSDSTAPSDPVS
;
A
#
# COMPACT_ATOMS: atom_id res chain seq x y z
N MET A 1 -78.34 0.47 0.02
CA MET A 1 -77.76 1.64 0.69
C MET A 1 -76.41 1.18 1.24
N SER A 2 -75.35 1.29 0.43
CA SER A 2 -74.33 2.36 0.49
C SER A 2 -73.39 2.20 1.69
N THR A 3 -72.12 1.83 1.44
CA THR A 3 -70.88 2.67 1.43
C THR A 3 -70.10 2.45 2.74
N SER A 4 -68.77 2.33 2.85
CA SER A 4 -67.65 2.48 1.93
C SER A 4 -66.40 1.76 2.48
N ASP A 5 -65.52 1.49 1.53
CA ASP A 5 -64.07 1.32 1.48
C ASP A 5 -63.19 1.95 2.59
N ASN A 6 -62.03 1.31 2.87
CA ASN A 6 -60.72 1.96 2.85
C ASN A 6 -59.60 0.90 2.97
N GLY A 7 -59.24 0.31 1.84
CA GLY A 7 -57.92 -0.30 1.66
C GLY A 7 -56.87 0.77 1.35
N ALA A 8 -55.99 1.05 2.32
CA ALA A 8 -54.75 1.79 2.05
C ALA A 8 -53.64 0.77 1.74
N ALA A 9 -53.16 0.78 0.50
CA ALA A 9 -51.95 0.06 0.10
C ALA A 9 -50.71 0.71 0.73
N PRO A 10 -49.69 -0.06 1.16
CA PRO A 10 -48.41 0.51 1.56
C PRO A 10 -47.72 1.09 0.32
N THR A 11 -47.31 2.35 0.44
CA THR A 11 -46.64 3.13 -0.59
C THR A 11 -45.17 2.74 -0.76
N ALA A 12 -44.71 2.66 -2.02
CA ALA A 12 -43.37 2.29 -2.47
C ALA A 12 -42.28 3.38 -2.23
N TRP A 13 -42.28 4.08 -1.09
CA TRP A 13 -41.33 5.19 -0.81
C TRP A 13 -40.19 4.83 0.17
N ASP A 14 -40.21 3.63 0.75
CA ASP A 14 -39.26 3.25 1.82
C ASP A 14 -38.05 2.44 1.33
N GLU A 15 -38.07 1.87 0.12
CA GLU A 15 -36.95 1.07 -0.42
C GLU A 15 -35.91 1.94 -1.14
N ASP A 16 -36.33 2.91 -1.94
CA ASP A 16 -35.42 3.81 -2.67
C ASP A 16 -34.63 4.73 -1.72
N SER A 17 -35.28 5.23 -0.66
CA SER A 17 -34.64 6.10 0.34
C SER A 17 -33.66 5.36 1.25
N ALA A 18 -33.92 4.08 1.53
CA ALA A 18 -32.98 3.21 2.25
C ALA A 18 -31.73 2.93 1.40
N GLY A 19 -31.90 2.67 0.10
CA GLY A 19 -30.79 2.47 -0.85
C GLY A 19 -29.92 3.73 -1.04
N GLU A 20 -30.54 4.91 -1.15
CA GLU A 20 -29.82 6.19 -1.20
C GLU A 20 -28.96 6.41 0.07
N GLY A 21 -29.52 6.13 1.25
CA GLY A 21 -28.80 6.25 2.52
C GLY A 21 -27.61 5.29 2.67
N GLU A 22 -27.67 4.11 2.06
CA GLU A 22 -26.58 3.13 2.05
C GLU A 22 -25.46 3.51 1.08
N VAL A 23 -25.79 3.98 -0.12
CA VAL A 23 -24.81 4.47 -1.11
C VAL A 23 -24.03 5.66 -0.54
N GLU A 24 -24.72 6.65 0.03
CA GLU A 24 -24.04 7.78 0.64
C GLU A 24 -23.15 7.35 1.82
N ARG A 25 -23.59 6.39 2.63
CA ARG A 25 -22.77 5.86 3.72
C ARG A 25 -21.51 5.18 3.17
N PHE A 26 -21.66 4.38 2.13
CA PHE A 26 -20.55 3.72 1.46
C PHE A 26 -19.53 4.74 0.96
N GLU A 27 -19.96 5.74 0.19
CA GLU A 27 -19.10 6.81 -0.32
C GLU A 27 -18.42 7.59 0.81
N ARG A 28 -19.13 7.93 1.88
CA ARG A 28 -18.54 8.61 3.05
C ARG A 28 -17.43 7.78 3.69
N THR A 29 -17.64 6.47 3.88
CA THR A 29 -16.64 5.57 4.48
C THR A 29 -15.45 5.36 3.55
N TRP A 30 -15.68 5.27 2.24
CA TRP A 30 -14.65 5.15 1.23
C TRP A 30 -13.79 6.43 1.18
N ASN A 31 -14.42 7.60 1.15
CA ASN A 31 -13.72 8.89 1.18
C ASN A 31 -12.89 9.10 2.45
N ALA A 32 -13.39 8.62 3.60
CA ALA A 32 -12.62 8.66 4.85
C ALA A 32 -11.38 7.76 4.78
N TRP A 33 -11.53 6.55 4.24
CA TRP A 33 -10.43 5.62 3.99
C TRP A 33 -9.39 6.22 3.02
N HIS A 34 -9.83 6.76 1.88
CA HIS A 34 -8.97 7.38 0.86
C HIS A 34 -8.14 8.53 1.45
N ARG A 35 -8.78 9.45 2.17
CA ARG A 35 -8.07 10.56 2.84
C ARG A 35 -7.05 10.08 3.87
N ALA A 36 -7.38 9.05 4.65
CA ALA A 36 -6.45 8.47 5.63
C ALA A 36 -5.26 7.81 4.92
N ARG A 37 -5.53 7.07 3.86
CA ARG A 37 -4.54 6.40 3.01
C ARG A 37 -3.58 7.40 2.36
N LEU A 38 -4.10 8.47 1.75
CA LEU A 38 -3.31 9.55 1.17
C LEU A 38 -2.43 10.24 2.22
N ARG A 39 -3.02 10.63 3.37
CA ARG A 39 -2.30 11.30 4.45
C ARG A 39 -1.14 10.46 4.98
N ALA A 40 -1.37 9.17 5.20
CA ALA A 40 -0.31 8.26 5.67
C ALA A 40 0.82 8.14 4.65
N THR A 41 0.45 7.98 3.37
CA THR A 41 1.39 7.78 2.26
C THR A 41 2.29 8.98 2.01
N LEU A 42 1.72 10.18 2.04
CA LEU A 42 2.41 11.45 1.79
C LEU A 42 2.90 12.16 3.06
N SER A 43 2.77 11.51 4.22
CA SER A 43 3.41 12.01 5.44
C SER A 43 4.93 12.16 5.24
N PRO A 44 5.62 13.07 5.97
CA PRO A 44 7.05 13.34 5.75
C PRO A 44 7.95 12.11 5.71
N LEU A 45 7.63 11.06 6.47
CA LEU A 45 8.37 9.79 6.51
C LEU A 45 7.49 8.61 6.07
N GLY A 46 6.45 8.90 5.28
CA GLY A 46 5.53 7.91 4.74
C GLY A 46 6.13 7.11 3.59
N ILE A 47 5.30 6.29 2.95
CA ILE A 47 5.75 5.39 1.86
C ILE A 47 6.38 6.17 0.71
N ALA A 48 5.87 7.36 0.37
CA ALA A 48 6.42 8.16 -0.72
C ALA A 48 7.78 8.82 -0.39
N ALA A 49 8.25 8.74 0.86
CA ALA A 49 9.50 9.34 1.29
C ALA A 49 10.73 8.47 1.02
N LEU A 50 10.58 7.18 0.69
CA LEU A 50 11.73 6.30 0.46
C LEU A 50 12.45 6.67 -0.85
N THR A 51 13.70 7.12 -0.75
CA THR A 51 14.52 7.53 -1.90
C THR A 51 15.66 6.57 -2.22
N ALA A 52 16.08 5.72 -1.28
CA ALA A 52 17.08 4.68 -1.53
C ALA A 52 16.92 3.47 -0.60
N THR A 53 17.24 2.28 -1.11
CA THR A 53 17.54 1.06 -0.34
C THR A 53 18.98 0.62 -0.66
N HIS A 54 19.92 0.87 0.25
CA HIS A 54 21.32 0.46 0.08
C HIS A 54 21.56 -0.91 0.72
N TRP A 55 21.62 -1.96 -0.09
CA TRP A 55 22.03 -3.29 0.35
C TRP A 55 23.49 -3.29 0.78
N LEU A 56 23.75 -3.80 1.98
CA LEU A 56 25.06 -3.70 2.61
C LEU A 56 25.87 -4.99 2.47
N THR A 57 27.18 -4.84 2.61
CA THR A 57 28.15 -5.93 2.71
C THR A 57 28.80 -5.93 4.08
N GLY A 58 29.60 -6.95 4.39
CA GLY A 58 30.43 -7.00 5.61
C GLY A 58 31.53 -5.93 5.69
N GLU A 59 31.84 -5.27 4.57
CA GLU A 59 32.88 -4.25 4.48
C GLU A 59 32.31 -2.82 4.57
N PRO A 60 32.99 -1.90 5.29
CA PRO A 60 32.62 -0.48 5.34
C PRO A 60 32.55 0.16 3.95
N GLN A 61 31.48 0.92 3.69
CA GLN A 61 31.31 1.65 2.44
C GLN A 61 30.63 3.00 2.63
N ARG A 62 31.03 3.99 1.82
CA ARG A 62 30.32 5.26 1.68
C ARG A 62 29.12 5.08 0.76
N LEU A 63 27.95 5.54 1.20
CA LEU A 63 26.72 5.47 0.43
C LEU A 63 26.35 6.86 -0.10
N PRO A 64 25.83 6.98 -1.34
CA PRO A 64 25.43 8.27 -1.90
C PRO A 64 24.42 9.00 -1.01
N GLY A 65 24.75 10.22 -0.59
CA GLY A 65 23.84 11.08 0.20
C GLY A 65 23.66 10.64 1.66
N VAL A 66 24.43 9.67 2.16
CA VAL A 66 24.35 9.19 3.54
C VAL A 66 25.63 9.58 4.29
N PRO A 67 25.54 10.19 5.49
CA PRO A 67 26.70 10.52 6.32
C PRO A 67 27.38 9.25 6.85
N GLY A 68 28.68 9.29 7.12
CA GLY A 68 29.44 8.14 7.62
C GLY A 68 29.67 7.02 6.60
N GLU A 69 30.30 5.93 7.05
CA GLU A 69 30.47 4.65 6.36
C GLU A 69 29.56 3.61 7.00
N TRP A 70 29.05 2.69 6.18
CA TRP A 70 28.05 1.71 6.62
C TRP A 70 28.40 0.29 6.17
N TRP A 71 28.05 -0.70 6.98
CA TRP A 71 28.19 -2.12 6.64
C TRP A 71 27.22 -2.96 7.48
N SER A 72 27.02 -4.20 7.07
CA SER A 72 26.28 -5.20 7.83
C SER A 72 27.22 -6.01 8.70
N ASP A 73 26.88 -6.23 9.97
CA ASP A 73 27.55 -7.20 10.84
C ASP A 73 26.49 -8.14 11.42
N ILE A 74 26.43 -9.37 10.89
CA ILE A 74 25.48 -10.43 11.24
C ILE A 74 24.01 -9.98 11.18
N ASP A 75 23.48 -9.40 12.26
CA ASP A 75 22.09 -9.00 12.46
C ASP A 75 21.92 -7.49 12.74
N VAL A 76 23.01 -6.73 12.66
CA VAL A 76 23.01 -5.28 12.84
C VAL A 76 23.62 -4.54 11.67
N ILE A 77 23.20 -3.30 11.49
CA ILE A 77 23.81 -2.35 10.56
C ILE A 77 24.70 -1.41 11.36
N VAL A 78 25.98 -1.35 11.01
CA VAL A 78 26.96 -0.51 11.70
C VAL A 78 27.23 0.73 10.86
N GLY A 79 27.27 1.89 11.53
CA GLY A 79 27.62 3.18 10.94
C GLY A 79 28.80 3.79 11.69
N HIS A 80 29.76 4.37 10.96
CA HIS A 80 30.90 5.07 11.55
C HIS A 80 31.26 6.35 10.78
N GLY A 81 31.40 7.46 11.49
CA GLY A 81 31.88 8.74 10.97
C GLY A 81 31.64 9.87 11.95
N ASP A 82 32.54 10.86 11.97
CA ASP A 82 32.41 12.05 12.85
C ASP A 82 31.11 12.84 12.58
N ASP A 83 30.61 12.78 11.34
CA ASP A 83 29.35 13.38 10.89
C ASP A 83 28.10 12.66 11.42
N LEU A 84 28.26 11.51 12.08
CA LEU A 84 27.18 10.82 12.77
C LEU A 84 27.00 11.28 14.23
N ASP A 85 28.02 11.90 14.83
CA ASP A 85 28.02 12.22 16.26
C ASP A 85 26.86 13.14 16.65
N GLY A 86 26.19 12.83 17.76
CA GLY A 86 25.04 13.57 18.26
C GLY A 86 23.73 13.36 17.49
N LEU A 87 23.71 12.60 16.38
CA LEU A 87 22.47 12.29 15.67
C LEU A 87 21.54 11.43 16.54
N PRO A 88 20.23 11.73 16.61
CA PRO A 88 19.30 10.95 17.41
C PRO A 88 19.14 9.52 16.87
N VAL A 89 19.26 8.56 17.77
CA VAL A 89 18.98 7.14 17.51
C VAL A 89 17.56 6.87 17.98
N LEU A 90 16.78 6.23 17.12
CA LEU A 90 15.40 5.87 17.41
C LEU A 90 15.23 4.34 17.35
N ARG A 91 14.25 3.85 18.11
CA ARG A 91 13.76 2.49 18.02
C ARG A 91 12.24 2.53 17.93
N ASP A 92 11.71 1.92 16.88
CA ASP A 92 10.26 1.89 16.61
C ASP A 92 9.62 3.29 16.59
N GLY A 93 10.39 4.30 16.14
CA GLY A 93 9.97 5.70 16.04
C GLY A 93 10.20 6.55 17.29
N GLU A 94 10.62 5.95 18.41
CA GLU A 94 10.86 6.66 19.68
C GLU A 94 12.36 6.91 19.88
N ALA A 95 12.73 8.11 20.34
CA ALA A 95 14.13 8.43 20.60
C ALA A 95 14.67 7.64 21.80
N VAL A 96 15.76 6.89 21.59
CA VAL A 96 16.41 6.07 22.62
C VAL A 96 17.78 6.58 23.03
N GLY A 97 18.32 7.56 22.29
CA GLY A 97 19.60 8.18 22.58
C GLY A 97 20.12 8.99 21.40
N ALA A 98 21.42 9.24 21.40
CA ALA A 98 22.15 9.84 20.30
C ALA A 98 23.46 9.10 20.08
N VAL A 99 24.02 9.21 18.88
CA VAL A 99 25.33 8.65 18.54
C VAL A 99 26.40 9.35 19.38
N VAL A 100 27.37 8.58 19.89
CA VAL A 100 28.50 9.09 20.68
C VAL A 100 29.80 8.50 20.13
N GLY A 101 30.77 9.37 19.86
CA GLY A 101 32.05 8.98 19.26
C GLY A 101 31.94 8.59 17.80
N GLY A 102 30.91 9.06 17.10
CA GLY A 102 30.70 8.82 15.67
C GLY A 102 30.37 7.38 15.28
N ALA A 103 30.09 6.48 16.23
CA ALA A 103 29.79 5.07 15.94
C ALA A 103 28.38 4.68 16.39
N VAL A 104 27.66 3.95 15.55
CA VAL A 104 26.28 3.49 15.81
C VAL A 104 26.08 2.07 15.31
N SER A 105 25.22 1.32 16.01
CA SER A 105 24.73 0.01 15.57
C SER A 105 23.20 0.04 15.60
N LEU A 106 22.58 -0.26 14.47
CA LEU A 106 21.13 -0.33 14.31
C LEU A 106 20.72 -1.80 14.25
N SER A 107 19.91 -2.22 15.21
CA SER A 107 19.23 -3.52 15.23
C SER A 107 17.86 -3.42 14.53
N PRO A 108 17.10 -4.51 14.36
CA PRO A 108 15.71 -4.45 13.92
C PRO A 108 14.89 -3.39 14.68
N GLY A 109 14.15 -2.57 13.93
CA GLY A 109 13.40 -1.41 14.44
C GLY A 109 14.24 -0.14 14.66
N GLY A 110 15.55 -0.21 14.45
CA GLY A 110 16.49 0.90 14.63
C GLY A 110 16.47 1.91 13.48
N GLU A 111 16.56 3.19 13.84
CA GLU A 111 16.68 4.30 12.90
C GLU A 111 17.68 5.34 13.40
N LEU A 112 18.20 6.14 12.47
CA LEU A 112 18.95 7.35 12.75
C LEU A 112 18.23 8.55 12.14
N ALA A 113 17.99 9.60 12.93
CA ALA A 113 17.48 10.86 12.40
C ALA A 113 18.61 11.70 11.80
N VAL A 114 18.46 12.06 10.52
CA VAL A 114 19.39 12.91 9.78
C VAL A 114 18.62 14.12 9.26
N GLY A 115 18.75 15.27 9.94
CA GLY A 115 17.87 16.41 9.70
C GLY A 115 16.40 16.02 9.89
N GLU A 116 15.57 16.26 8.88
CA GLU A 116 14.16 15.83 8.88
C GLU A 116 13.96 14.39 8.35
N GLY A 117 14.99 13.79 7.73
CA GLY A 117 14.96 12.44 7.15
C GLY A 117 15.32 11.33 8.13
N ARG A 118 15.31 10.08 7.64
CA ARG A 118 15.70 8.88 8.40
C ARG A 118 16.61 7.97 7.61
N LEU A 119 17.58 7.39 8.30
CA LEU A 119 18.24 6.15 7.90
C LEU A 119 17.61 5.03 8.70
N ARG A 120 17.01 4.04 8.04
CA ARG A 120 16.20 3.00 8.67
C ARG A 120 16.79 1.62 8.39
N PHE A 121 16.89 0.81 9.43
CA PHE A 121 17.23 -0.60 9.31
C PHE A 121 16.21 -1.32 8.43
N PHE A 122 16.70 -2.14 7.49
CA PHE A 122 15.89 -3.05 6.71
C PHE A 122 16.58 -4.41 6.62
N ASP A 123 15.80 -5.47 6.72
CA ASP A 123 16.22 -6.86 6.59
C ASP A 123 15.28 -7.57 5.63
N ARG A 124 15.86 -8.32 4.70
CA ARG A 124 15.17 -9.31 3.88
C ARG A 124 15.92 -10.63 3.97
N ASP A 125 15.39 -11.58 4.73
CA ASP A 125 15.91 -12.94 4.90
C ASP A 125 17.41 -12.99 5.24
N GLY A 126 17.85 -12.07 6.10
CA GLY A 126 19.24 -11.92 6.56
C GLY A 126 20.10 -11.01 5.68
N ALA A 127 19.61 -10.58 4.52
CA ALA A 127 20.27 -9.54 3.74
C ALA A 127 19.88 -8.16 4.30
N LEU A 128 20.85 -7.47 4.91
CA LEU A 128 20.62 -6.17 5.52
C LEU A 128 20.78 -5.03 4.51
N ALA A 129 19.93 -4.01 4.63
CA ALA A 129 20.02 -2.78 3.87
C ALA A 129 19.72 -1.56 4.73
N LEU A 130 20.34 -0.43 4.39
CA LEU A 130 20.02 0.86 4.96
C LEU A 130 19.06 1.62 4.04
N ARG A 131 17.86 1.92 4.52
CA ARG A 131 16.86 2.69 3.79
C ARG A 131 16.96 4.17 4.10
N VAL A 132 16.91 5.00 3.07
CA VAL A 132 16.92 6.46 3.18
C VAL A 132 15.49 6.98 2.96
N LEU A 133 14.92 7.57 3.99
CA LEU A 133 13.64 8.27 3.89
C LEU A 133 13.90 9.76 3.92
N ASP A 134 13.55 10.43 2.83
CA ASP A 134 13.68 11.86 2.64
C ASP A 134 12.29 12.51 2.53
N PRO A 135 11.91 13.40 3.45
CA PRO A 135 10.66 14.16 3.31
C PRO A 135 10.64 15.02 2.04
N GLU A 136 11.76 15.40 1.47
CA GLU A 136 11.81 16.13 0.20
C GLU A 136 11.89 15.22 -1.04
N SER A 137 11.63 13.91 -0.89
CA SER A 137 11.46 12.95 -1.98
C SER A 137 10.63 13.54 -3.14
N PRO A 138 11.15 13.53 -4.38
CA PRO A 138 10.44 14.08 -5.53
C PRO A 138 9.03 13.52 -5.68
N VAL A 139 8.85 12.20 -5.53
CA VAL A 139 7.53 11.56 -5.64
C VAL A 139 6.58 12.07 -4.57
N ARG A 140 7.03 12.21 -3.32
CA ARG A 140 6.20 12.79 -2.26
C ARG A 140 5.82 14.23 -2.57
N ARG A 141 6.79 15.06 -2.99
CA ARG A 141 6.60 16.49 -3.27
C ARG A 141 5.74 16.74 -4.50
N SER A 142 5.78 15.85 -5.48
CA SER A 142 5.06 15.98 -6.74
C SER A 142 3.73 15.25 -6.76
N THR A 143 3.36 14.45 -5.76
CA THR A 143 2.07 13.73 -5.75
C THR A 143 1.03 14.52 -4.96
N THR A 144 -0.11 14.81 -5.56
CA THR A 144 -1.23 15.49 -4.89
C THR A 144 -2.33 14.55 -4.46
N ASP A 145 -2.49 13.44 -5.16
CA ASP A 145 -3.50 12.42 -4.84
C ASP A 145 -3.05 11.03 -5.31
N ILE A 146 -3.73 10.00 -4.84
CA ILE A 146 -3.69 8.66 -5.42
C ILE A 146 -4.95 8.50 -6.27
N GLY A 147 -4.78 8.36 -7.58
CA GLY A 147 -5.90 8.19 -8.50
C GLY A 147 -6.70 6.94 -8.15
N HIS A 148 -7.99 6.94 -8.46
CA HIS A 148 -8.89 5.84 -8.17
C HIS A 148 -10.06 5.81 -9.16
N PHE A 149 -10.70 4.64 -9.28
CA PHE A 149 -12.01 4.55 -9.92
C PHE A 149 -13.11 5.09 -8.97
N PRO A 150 -14.26 5.56 -9.49
CA PRO A 150 -15.40 5.88 -8.64
C PRO A 150 -15.78 4.68 -7.76
N PRO A 151 -15.98 4.87 -6.44
CA PRO A 151 -16.35 3.79 -5.55
C PRO A 151 -17.75 3.28 -5.90
N ASP A 152 -17.91 1.96 -6.02
CA ASP A 152 -19.17 1.32 -6.39
C ASP A 152 -19.41 0.06 -5.53
N PRO A 153 -20.52 0.00 -4.76
CA PRO A 153 -20.85 -1.14 -3.90
C PRO A 153 -20.90 -2.49 -4.61
N ARG A 154 -21.13 -2.54 -5.93
CA ARG A 154 -21.12 -3.81 -6.70
C ARG A 154 -19.79 -4.56 -6.63
N TRP A 155 -18.71 -3.87 -6.29
CA TRP A 155 -17.36 -4.43 -6.17
C TRP A 155 -17.04 -4.88 -4.74
N VAL A 156 -18.05 -4.89 -3.86
CA VAL A 156 -18.02 -5.60 -2.58
C VAL A 156 -18.64 -6.97 -2.80
N ILE A 157 -17.81 -8.00 -2.83
CA ILE A 157 -18.19 -9.36 -3.21
C ILE A 157 -17.90 -10.30 -2.05
N ASP A 158 -18.85 -11.14 -1.68
CA ASP A 158 -18.59 -12.20 -0.71
C ASP A 158 -17.84 -13.36 -1.37
N GLY A 159 -16.76 -13.78 -0.72
CA GLY A 159 -15.99 -14.97 -1.06
C GLY A 159 -16.07 -16.03 0.04
N ARG A 160 -15.76 -17.27 -0.32
CA ARG A 160 -15.61 -18.38 0.63
C ARG A 160 -14.14 -18.68 0.85
N PHE A 161 -13.69 -18.55 2.09
CA PHE A 161 -12.33 -18.88 2.50
C PHE A 161 -12.17 -20.37 2.82
N THR A 162 -11.14 -20.98 2.24
CA THR A 162 -10.66 -22.31 2.58
C THR A 162 -9.25 -22.18 3.16
N PRO A 163 -9.02 -22.52 4.44
CA PRO A 163 -7.69 -22.45 5.03
C PRO A 163 -6.76 -23.52 4.42
N ALA A 164 -5.49 -23.17 4.26
CA ALA A 164 -4.45 -24.14 3.93
C ALA A 164 -3.98 -24.90 5.18
N ASP A 165 -3.17 -25.94 4.97
CA ASP A 165 -2.42 -26.54 6.07
C ASP A 165 -1.55 -25.46 6.77
N PRO A 166 -1.48 -25.42 8.11
CA PRO A 166 -0.70 -24.41 8.82
C PRO A 166 0.79 -24.34 8.45
N SER A 167 1.35 -25.44 7.93
CA SER A 167 2.72 -25.54 7.45
C SER A 167 2.88 -25.26 5.96
N ALA A 168 1.78 -25.05 5.21
CA ALA A 168 1.84 -24.80 3.79
C ALA A 168 2.53 -23.47 3.48
N THR A 169 3.45 -23.51 2.52
CA THR A 169 4.11 -22.34 1.95
C THR A 169 3.92 -22.31 0.44
N PHE A 170 4.22 -21.17 -0.15
CA PHE A 170 4.32 -21.01 -1.59
C PHE A 170 5.41 -20.01 -1.95
N ALA A 171 6.02 -20.21 -3.11
CA ALA A 171 7.00 -19.29 -3.67
C ALA A 171 6.34 -17.99 -4.12
N VAL A 172 6.83 -16.86 -3.61
CA VAL A 172 6.44 -15.50 -3.99
C VAL A 172 7.64 -14.82 -4.64
N THR A 173 7.48 -14.40 -5.88
CA THR A 173 8.49 -13.64 -6.60
C THR A 173 8.29 -12.14 -6.36
N ALA A 174 9.32 -11.45 -5.87
CA ALA A 174 9.36 -10.00 -5.78
C ALA A 174 9.75 -9.36 -7.11
N ILE A 175 9.53 -8.05 -7.22
CA ILE A 175 9.78 -7.30 -8.45
C ILE A 175 11.24 -7.34 -8.93
N ASP A 176 12.19 -7.45 -8.01
CA ASP A 176 13.62 -7.58 -8.32
C ASP A 176 14.03 -9.02 -8.68
N GLY A 177 13.07 -9.94 -8.79
CA GLY A 177 13.28 -11.34 -9.13
C GLY A 177 13.64 -12.23 -7.93
N TYR A 178 13.77 -11.66 -6.72
CA TYR A 178 13.96 -12.44 -5.51
C TYR A 178 12.75 -13.36 -5.27
N VAL A 179 13.00 -14.60 -4.84
CA VAL A 179 11.94 -15.57 -4.54
C VAL A 179 12.00 -15.92 -3.06
N ALA A 180 10.91 -15.65 -2.35
CA ALA A 180 10.73 -15.99 -0.95
C ALA A 180 9.68 -17.10 -0.80
N GLU A 181 9.81 -17.94 0.21
CA GLU A 181 8.73 -18.82 0.66
C GLU A 181 7.85 -18.08 1.65
N GLU A 182 6.58 -17.84 1.31
CA GLU A 182 5.63 -17.24 2.22
C GLU A 182 4.66 -18.28 2.76
N ARG A 183 4.25 -18.10 4.03
CA ARG A 183 3.21 -18.95 4.63
C ARG A 183 1.87 -18.67 3.97
N LEU A 184 1.28 -19.73 3.42
CA LEU A 184 -0.04 -19.70 2.80
C LEU A 184 -1.10 -19.66 3.89
N ALA A 185 -2.01 -18.68 3.83
CA ALA A 185 -3.18 -18.69 4.72
C ALA A 185 -4.28 -19.60 4.17
N GLY A 186 -4.45 -19.61 2.85
CA GLY A 186 -5.48 -20.40 2.17
C GLY A 186 -5.86 -19.77 0.85
N ALA A 187 -7.10 -20.01 0.45
CA ALA A 187 -7.68 -19.44 -0.75
C ALA A 187 -9.08 -18.86 -0.51
N VAL A 188 -9.43 -17.82 -1.26
CA VAL A 188 -10.77 -17.22 -1.27
C VAL A 188 -11.41 -17.45 -2.63
N ALA A 189 -12.45 -18.29 -2.65
CA ALA A 189 -13.25 -18.55 -3.83
C ALA A 189 -14.35 -17.50 -3.98
N LEU A 190 -14.43 -16.85 -5.14
CA LEU A 190 -15.43 -15.81 -5.44
C LEU A 190 -15.67 -15.72 -6.96
N THR A 191 -16.72 -15.01 -7.37
CA THR A 191 -16.98 -14.72 -8.79
C THR A 191 -16.87 -13.23 -9.02
N VAL A 192 -16.04 -12.83 -9.99
CA VAL A 192 -15.86 -11.43 -10.39
C VAL A 192 -16.31 -11.29 -11.83
N GLY A 193 -17.42 -10.58 -12.06
CA GLY A 193 -18.10 -10.61 -13.37
C GLY A 193 -18.59 -12.03 -13.67
N ASP A 194 -18.10 -12.62 -14.78
CA ASP A 194 -18.39 -14.00 -15.17
C ASP A 194 -17.25 -14.97 -14.85
N GLU A 195 -16.16 -14.50 -14.23
CA GLU A 195 -14.95 -15.28 -13.96
C GLU A 195 -14.95 -15.80 -12.52
N ALA A 196 -14.93 -17.13 -12.36
CA ALA A 196 -14.74 -17.77 -11.06
C ALA A 196 -13.25 -17.76 -10.71
N LEU A 197 -12.91 -17.21 -9.54
CA LEU A 197 -11.55 -17.03 -9.05
C LEU A 197 -11.34 -17.77 -7.75
N GLU A 198 -10.11 -18.22 -7.53
CA GLU A 198 -9.64 -18.77 -6.26
C GLU A 198 -8.38 -18.01 -5.85
N LEU A 199 -8.56 -16.88 -5.15
CA LEU A 199 -7.47 -15.99 -4.78
C LEU A 199 -6.60 -16.64 -3.70
N THR A 200 -5.31 -16.82 -4.01
CA THR A 200 -4.27 -17.15 -3.03
C THR A 200 -4.10 -15.99 -2.06
N VAL A 201 -4.25 -16.27 -0.77
CA VAL A 201 -4.17 -15.26 0.30
C VAL A 201 -3.12 -15.60 1.34
N THR A 202 -2.47 -14.57 1.86
CA THR A 202 -1.63 -14.62 3.07
C THR A 202 -2.32 -13.88 4.20
N GLY A 203 -1.79 -13.97 5.42
CA GLY A 203 -2.36 -13.31 6.59
C GLY A 203 -2.62 -14.25 7.75
N GLY A 204 -3.64 -13.95 8.54
CA GLY A 204 -3.93 -14.68 9.78
C GLY A 204 -5.16 -14.15 10.50
N PRO A 205 -5.23 -14.31 11.84
CA PRO A 205 -6.42 -13.97 12.62
C PRO A 205 -6.87 -12.51 12.55
N SER A 206 -5.98 -11.58 12.17
CA SER A 206 -6.29 -10.16 12.02
C SER A 206 -6.84 -9.79 10.63
N GLY A 207 -6.80 -10.72 9.67
CA GLY A 207 -7.24 -10.48 8.30
C GLY A 207 -6.40 -11.19 7.25
N LEU A 208 -6.88 -11.13 6.02
CA LEU A 208 -6.27 -11.73 4.84
C LEU A 208 -5.74 -10.64 3.91
N ARG A 209 -4.76 -11.00 3.08
CA ARG A 209 -4.15 -10.13 2.09
C ARG A 209 -3.95 -10.89 0.78
N ALA A 210 -4.19 -10.22 -0.32
CA ALA A 210 -3.87 -10.68 -1.66
C ALA A 210 -3.09 -9.60 -2.41
N VAL A 211 -2.25 -10.04 -3.34
CA VAL A 211 -1.72 -9.20 -4.42
C VAL A 211 -2.44 -9.63 -5.69
N ILE A 212 -3.08 -8.70 -6.39
CA ILE A 212 -3.92 -8.98 -7.56
C ILE A 212 -3.44 -8.23 -8.80
N ALA A 213 -3.62 -8.85 -9.96
CA ALA A 213 -3.61 -8.15 -11.25
C ALA A 213 -4.83 -8.56 -12.06
N ASP A 214 -5.50 -7.59 -12.65
CA ASP A 214 -6.76 -7.76 -13.36
C ASP A 214 -6.71 -7.11 -14.75
N GLY A 215 -7.81 -7.13 -15.50
CA GLY A 215 -7.87 -6.57 -16.87
C GLY A 215 -7.54 -5.07 -16.98
N THR A 216 -7.54 -4.33 -15.86
CA THR A 216 -7.12 -2.91 -15.80
C THR A 216 -5.61 -2.73 -15.60
N SER A 217 -4.91 -3.75 -15.10
CA SER A 217 -3.53 -3.64 -14.64
C SER A 217 -2.55 -3.31 -15.78
N GLY A 218 -1.72 -2.29 -15.58
CA GLY A 218 -0.74 -1.79 -16.55
C GLY A 218 -1.35 -0.98 -17.71
N ARG A 219 -2.66 -0.72 -17.70
CA ARG A 219 -3.38 0.01 -18.75
C ARG A 219 -4.21 1.16 -18.19
N GLU A 220 -5.12 0.84 -17.28
CA GLU A 220 -6.05 1.77 -16.62
C GLU A 220 -5.66 1.97 -15.14
N SER A 221 -4.91 1.01 -14.57
CA SER A 221 -4.32 1.05 -13.23
C SER A 221 -2.86 0.63 -13.28
N TYR A 222 -2.15 0.76 -12.16
CA TYR A 222 -0.81 0.23 -11.97
C TYR A 222 -0.77 -1.29 -12.20
N ARG A 223 0.42 -1.83 -12.46
CA ARG A 223 0.64 -3.23 -12.87
C ARG A 223 0.08 -4.31 -11.93
N PHE A 224 -0.18 -3.99 -10.67
CA PHE A 224 -0.87 -4.84 -9.70
C PHE A 224 -1.30 -4.02 -8.48
N ARG A 225 -2.17 -4.55 -7.64
CA ARG A 225 -2.68 -3.88 -6.43
C ARG A 225 -2.66 -4.83 -5.24
N PHE A 226 -2.54 -4.27 -4.05
CA PHE A 226 -2.75 -4.99 -2.80
C PHE A 226 -4.21 -4.91 -2.40
N LEU A 227 -4.72 -6.00 -1.87
CA LEU A 227 -6.10 -6.12 -1.42
C LEU A 227 -6.10 -6.69 0.00
N GLY A 228 -6.52 -5.85 0.95
CA GLY A 228 -6.74 -6.27 2.33
C GLY A 228 -8.18 -6.74 2.51
N MET A 229 -8.36 -7.82 3.27
CA MET A 229 -9.65 -8.40 3.60
C MET A 229 -9.74 -8.59 5.12
N PRO A 230 -10.93 -8.44 5.72
CA PRO A 230 -11.12 -8.79 7.13
C PRO A 230 -10.87 -10.28 7.36
N ALA A 231 -10.79 -10.67 8.64
CA ALA A 231 -10.76 -12.09 8.99
C ALA A 231 -12.07 -12.77 8.50
N PRO A 232 -12.02 -14.03 8.05
CA PRO A 232 -13.21 -14.77 7.69
C PRO A 232 -14.22 -14.85 8.84
N GLY A 233 -15.50 -14.75 8.52
CA GLY A 233 -16.59 -15.02 9.44
C GLY A 233 -16.62 -16.49 9.91
N PRO A 234 -17.43 -16.80 10.94
CA PRO A 234 -17.51 -18.16 11.49
C PRO A 234 -18.05 -19.20 10.50
N ASP A 235 -18.72 -18.77 9.44
CA ASP A 235 -19.24 -19.57 8.33
C ASP A 235 -18.22 -19.73 7.16
N GLY A 236 -17.05 -19.10 7.29
CA GLY A 236 -15.99 -19.06 6.28
C GLY A 236 -16.22 -18.02 5.20
N ILE A 237 -17.20 -17.12 5.34
CA ILE A 237 -17.43 -16.03 4.39
C ILE A 237 -16.46 -14.88 4.68
N VAL A 238 -15.91 -14.28 3.62
CA VAL A 238 -15.06 -13.10 3.70
C VAL A 238 -15.55 -12.06 2.71
N THR A 239 -15.71 -10.83 3.18
CA THR A 239 -16.06 -9.71 2.31
C THR A 239 -14.82 -9.22 1.57
N VAL A 240 -14.86 -9.30 0.25
CA VAL A 240 -13.79 -8.86 -0.65
C VAL A 240 -14.21 -7.53 -1.28
N ASP A 241 -13.63 -6.44 -0.80
CA ASP A 241 -13.94 -5.10 -1.30
C ASP A 241 -12.84 -4.56 -2.21
N PHE A 242 -13.06 -4.67 -3.52
CA PHE A 242 -12.11 -4.17 -4.52
C PHE A 242 -12.05 -2.63 -4.58
N ASN A 243 -13.01 -1.91 -4.00
CA ASN A 243 -12.92 -0.44 -3.88
C ASN A 243 -11.80 0.01 -2.96
N ARG A 244 -11.31 -0.89 -2.11
CA ARG A 244 -10.19 -0.69 -1.19
C ARG A 244 -8.92 -1.43 -1.64
N ALA A 245 -8.87 -1.88 -2.89
CA ALA A 245 -7.62 -2.30 -3.53
C ALA A 245 -6.72 -1.08 -3.70
N TYR A 246 -5.47 -1.17 -3.26
CA TYR A 246 -4.55 -0.03 -3.15
C TYR A 246 -3.20 -0.31 -3.80
N LEU A 247 -2.51 0.75 -4.18
CA LEU A 247 -1.20 0.73 -4.78
C LEU A 247 -0.17 0.17 -3.80
N PRO A 248 0.66 -0.79 -4.26
CA PRO A 248 1.78 -1.29 -3.48
C PRO A 248 2.83 -0.19 -3.27
N PRO A 249 3.69 -0.29 -2.23
CA PRO A 249 4.78 0.66 -2.01
C PRO A 249 5.68 0.92 -3.23
N CYS A 250 5.94 -0.12 -4.05
CA CYS A 250 6.72 0.03 -5.28
C CYS A 250 6.07 0.91 -6.36
N ALA A 251 4.81 1.31 -6.21
CA ALA A 251 4.21 2.34 -7.06
C ALA A 251 4.70 3.76 -6.72
N PHE A 252 5.29 3.95 -5.53
CA PHE A 252 5.77 5.24 -5.04
C PHE A 252 7.29 5.37 -5.08
N SER A 253 8.02 4.26 -5.09
CA SER A 253 9.48 4.24 -5.17
C SER A 253 9.96 2.86 -5.63
N ASP A 254 10.86 2.82 -6.61
CA ASP A 254 11.46 1.57 -7.10
C ASP A 254 12.36 0.88 -6.05
N GLU A 255 12.65 1.58 -4.96
CA GLU A 255 13.43 1.09 -3.82
C GLU A 255 12.65 0.09 -2.95
N TYR A 256 11.36 -0.09 -3.21
CA TYR A 256 10.54 -1.13 -2.59
C TYR A 256 10.51 -2.42 -3.41
N VAL A 257 10.94 -3.51 -2.78
CA VAL A 257 10.95 -4.87 -3.33
C VAL A 257 9.61 -5.60 -3.08
N CYS A 258 8.54 -5.13 -3.71
CA CYS A 258 7.20 -5.70 -3.50
C CYS A 258 7.00 -7.08 -4.16
N PRO A 259 6.17 -7.96 -3.56
CA PRO A 259 5.76 -9.23 -4.16
C PRO A 259 4.88 -9.01 -5.39
N LEU A 260 5.10 -9.83 -6.42
CA LEU A 260 4.24 -9.92 -7.60
C LEU A 260 3.01 -10.79 -7.29
N PRO A 261 1.87 -10.55 -7.97
CA PRO A 261 0.70 -11.40 -7.81
C PRO A 261 1.01 -12.84 -8.22
N PRO A 262 0.64 -13.86 -7.40
CA PRO A 262 0.75 -15.25 -7.81
C PRO A 262 -0.20 -15.55 -8.97
N GLY A 263 0.00 -16.68 -9.67
CA GLY A 263 -0.74 -17.01 -10.89
C GLY A 263 -2.26 -16.95 -10.72
N ASN A 264 -2.78 -17.53 -9.63
CA ASN A 264 -4.22 -17.56 -9.34
C ASN A 264 -4.83 -16.19 -9.03
N ASN A 265 -4.00 -15.17 -8.77
CA ASN A 265 -4.45 -13.81 -8.51
C ASN A 265 -4.29 -12.91 -9.75
N ARG A 266 -4.00 -13.49 -10.91
CA ARG A 266 -3.94 -12.80 -12.20
C ARG A 266 -5.13 -13.25 -13.04
N PHE A 267 -6.01 -12.32 -13.37
CA PHE A 267 -7.24 -12.62 -14.09
C PHE A 267 -7.56 -11.54 -15.12
N THR A 268 -8.47 -11.83 -16.05
CA THR A 268 -8.68 -10.96 -17.23
C THR A 268 -9.87 -10.03 -17.08
N THR A 269 -10.80 -10.34 -16.17
CA THR A 269 -11.94 -9.49 -15.88
C THR A 269 -11.47 -8.11 -15.38
N PRO A 270 -11.85 -7.00 -16.03
CA PRO A 270 -11.42 -5.66 -15.62
C PRO A 270 -12.16 -5.21 -14.36
N VAL A 271 -11.41 -4.94 -13.29
CA VAL A 271 -11.94 -4.44 -12.01
C VAL A 271 -11.72 -2.93 -11.93
N ARG A 272 -12.75 -2.17 -12.31
CA ARG A 272 -12.78 -0.70 -12.24
C ARG A 272 -13.23 -0.22 -10.85
N ALA A 273 -12.47 -0.63 -9.84
CA ALA A 273 -12.61 -0.24 -8.44
C ALA A 273 -11.23 -0.09 -7.82
N GLY A 274 -11.08 0.77 -6.80
CA GLY A 274 -9.82 0.95 -6.08
C GLY A 274 -8.84 1.92 -6.75
N GLU A 275 -7.62 1.98 -6.22
CA GLU A 275 -6.57 2.91 -6.67
C GLU A 275 -6.07 2.54 -8.09
N THR A 276 -5.57 3.53 -8.83
CA THR A 276 -5.11 3.42 -10.23
C THR A 276 -3.64 3.78 -10.38
N VAL A 277 -3.28 5.07 -10.35
CA VAL A 277 -1.91 5.59 -10.50
C VAL A 277 -1.74 6.84 -9.66
N LEU A 278 -0.51 7.29 -9.45
CA LEU A 278 -0.25 8.56 -8.76
C LEU A 278 -0.75 9.73 -9.60
N VAL A 279 -1.39 10.69 -8.95
CA VAL A 279 -1.79 11.97 -9.58
C VAL A 279 -0.71 12.99 -9.27
N PRO A 280 0.05 13.45 -10.27
CA PRO A 280 1.04 14.48 -10.06
C PRO A 280 0.36 15.84 -9.81
N ALA A 281 1.03 16.71 -9.06
CA ALA A 281 0.73 18.12 -9.01
C ALA A 281 0.79 18.66 -10.44
N THR A 282 -0.34 19.08 -10.99
CA THR A 282 -0.34 19.79 -12.26
C THR A 282 0.49 21.05 -12.07
N ALA A 283 1.54 21.25 -12.87
CA ALA A 283 2.17 22.56 -12.96
C ALA A 283 1.07 23.58 -13.33
N PRO A 284 1.04 24.78 -12.72
CA PRO A 284 0.14 25.82 -13.21
C PRO A 284 0.45 26.02 -14.70
N SER A 285 -0.57 25.91 -15.54
CA SER A 285 -0.44 26.24 -16.95
C SER A 285 -0.08 27.72 -17.02
N ASP A 286 1.15 28.03 -17.42
CA ASP A 286 1.52 29.38 -17.85
C ASP A 286 0.81 29.67 -19.17
N SER A 287 -0.48 29.97 -19.07
CA SER A 287 -1.30 30.56 -20.13
C SER A 287 -1.10 32.07 -20.07
N THR A 288 0.08 32.52 -20.48
CA THR A 288 0.27 33.89 -20.96
C THR A 288 1.10 33.84 -22.23
N ALA A 289 0.48 33.42 -23.33
CA ALA A 289 0.98 33.76 -24.65
C ALA A 289 0.75 35.27 -24.84
N PRO A 290 1.79 36.08 -25.12
CA PRO A 290 1.58 37.46 -25.49
C PRO A 290 0.82 37.50 -26.82
N SER A 291 -0.26 38.28 -26.83
CA SER A 291 -0.96 38.63 -28.06
C SER A 291 -0.05 39.58 -28.85
N ASP A 292 0.52 39.09 -29.93
CA ASP A 292 1.17 39.96 -30.92
C ASP A 292 0.11 40.88 -31.54
N PRO A 293 0.28 42.22 -31.49
CA PRO A 293 -0.57 43.10 -32.27
C PRO A 293 -0.08 43.10 -33.71
N VAL A 294 -0.98 42.71 -34.61
CA VAL A 294 -0.84 42.95 -36.04
C VAL A 294 -0.81 44.46 -36.29
N SER A 295 0.27 44.95 -36.90
CA SER A 295 0.31 46.14 -37.76
C SER A 295 1.51 46.07 -38.69
#